data_AF-A0A923LSJ1-F1
#
_entry.id   AF-A0A923LSJ1-F1
#
_cell.length_a   1.000
_cell.length_b   1.000
_cell.length_c   1.000
_cell.angle_alpha   90.00
_cell.angle_beta   90.00
_cell.angle_gamma   90.00
#
_symmetry.space_group_name_H-M   'P 1'
#
loop_
_entity.id
_entity.type
_entity.pdbx_description
1 polymer ?
#
loop_
_entity_poly.entity_id
_entity_poly.type
_entity_poly.pdbx_seq_one_letter_code
_entity_poly.pdbx_strand_id
1 'polypeptide(L)' 'MEKEFDIEIKEVLSRVETVKAESLDDAINKAMDMYYSEQIVLDAEDMKGVDFSPYSEEQLPSSLKENGGKTR' A
#
# COMPACT_ATOMS: atom_id res chain seq x y z
N MET A 1 35.74 -3.20 1.98
CA MET A 1 34.95 -2.53 3.04
C MET A 1 33.53 -2.49 2.54
N GLU A 2 32.58 -2.96 3.34
CA GLU A 2 31.16 -2.89 3.01
C GLU A 2 30.61 -1.51 3.38
N LYS A 3 29.57 -1.06 2.68
CA LYS A 3 28.86 0.20 2.92
C LYS A 3 27.38 -0.09 3.05
N GLU A 4 26.72 0.65 3.93
CA GLU A 4 25.27 0.57 4.13
C GLU A 4 24.57 1.58 3.22
N PHE A 5 23.41 1.19 2.70
CA PHE A 5 22.55 2.02 1.85
C PHE A 5 21.09 1.75 2.20
N ASP A 6 20.30 2.82 2.28
CA ASP A 6 18.86 2.70 2.47
C ASP A 6 18.19 2.47 1.11
N ILE A 7 17.42 1.38 1.00
CA ILE A 7 16.67 1.00 -0.19
C ILE A 7 15.20 0.92 0.18
N GLU A 8 14.36 1.63 -0.56
CA GLU A 8 12.91 1.48 -0.52
C GLU A 8 12.49 0.29 -1.39
N ILE A 9 11.64 -0.57 -0.83
CA ILE A 9 11.04 -1.70 -1.54
C ILE A 9 9.53 -1.47 -1.55
N LYS A 10 8.94 -1.36 -2.74
CA LYS A 10 7.50 -1.14 -2.91
C LYS A 10 6.87 -2.32 -3.60
N GLU A 11 5.80 -2.85 -3.03
CA GLU A 11 5.01 -3.93 -3.62
C GLU A 11 3.66 -3.41 -4.11
N VAL A 12 3.16 -4.03 -5.18
CA VAL A 12 1.80 -3.85 -5.67
C VAL A 12 1.06 -5.17 -5.54
N LEU A 13 0.07 -5.23 -4.66
CA LEU A 13 -0.84 -6.37 -4.52
C LEU A 13 -2.12 -6.09 -5.30
N SER A 14 -2.63 -7.09 -6.02
CA SER A 14 -3.87 -6.94 -6.78
C SER A 14 -4.57 -8.28 -6.99
N ARG A 15 -5.85 -8.32 -6.60
CA ARG A 15 -6.77 -9.43 -6.85
C ARG A 15 -8.04 -8.92 -7.53
N VAL A 16 -8.64 -9.75 -8.37
CA VAL A 16 -9.94 -9.47 -8.96
C VAL A 16 -11.02 -10.07 -8.08
N GLU A 17 -11.92 -9.23 -7.57
CA GLU A 17 -13.04 -9.64 -6.73
C GLU A 17 -14.36 -9.51 -7.48
N THR A 18 -15.22 -10.53 -7.38
CA THR A 18 -16.55 -10.50 -7.98
C THR A 18 -17.58 -10.08 -6.93
N VAL A 19 -18.11 -8.87 -7.07
CA VAL A 19 -19.05 -8.28 -6.11
C VAL A 19 -20.45 -8.22 -6.69
N LYS A 20 -21.46 -8.66 -5.94
CA LYS A 20 -22.88 -8.49 -6.30
C LYS A 20 -23.38 -7.11 -5.86
N ALA A 21 -23.77 -6.29 -6.82
CA ALA A 21 -24.17 -4.90 -6.60
C ALA A 21 -25.19 -4.43 -7.63
N GLU A 22 -25.91 -3.35 -7.32
CA GLU A 22 -26.91 -2.75 -8.20
C GLU A 22 -26.29 -1.78 -9.22
N SER A 23 -25.08 -1.29 -8.95
CA SER A 23 -24.31 -0.39 -9.82
C SER A 23 -22.80 -0.59 -9.62
N LEU A 24 -22.00 0.03 -10.49
CA LEU A 24 -20.54 0.03 -10.34
C LEU A 24 -20.11 0.76 -9.06
N ASP A 25 -20.71 1.90 -8.75
CA ASP A 25 -20.40 2.67 -7.53
C ASP A 25 -20.75 1.86 -6.26
N ASP A 26 -21.88 1.16 -6.26
CA ASP A 26 -22.26 0.23 -5.18
C ASP A 26 -21.26 -0.93 -5.06
N ALA A 27 -20.79 -1.48 -6.19
CA ALA A 27 -19.78 -2.54 -6.18
C ALA A 27 -18.45 -2.07 -5.57
N ILE A 28 -18.00 -0.86 -5.92
CA ILE A 28 -16.77 -0.26 -5.39
C ILE A 28 -16.91 0.00 -3.88
N ASN A 29 -18.03 0.59 -3.45
CA ASN A 29 -18.28 0.84 -2.02
C ASN A 29 -18.30 -0.46 -1.21
N LYS A 30 -19.00 -1.49 -1.69
CA LYS A 30 -19.01 -2.82 -1.05
C LYS A 30 -17.62 -3.46 -1.00
N ALA A 31 -16.84 -3.35 -2.07
CA ALA A 31 -15.46 -3.85 -2.08
C ALA A 31 -14.58 -3.14 -1.05
N MET A 32 -14.72 -1.81 -0.93
CA MET A 32 -14.02 -1.03 0.11
C MET A 32 -14.45 -1.47 1.52
N ASP A 33 -15.75 -1.61 1.77
CA ASP A 33 -16.25 -2.05 3.08
C ASP A 33 -15.73 -3.45 3.44
N MET A 34 -15.73 -4.39 2.49
CA MET A 34 -15.17 -5.73 2.68
C MET A 34 -13.66 -5.70 2.96
N TYR A 35 -12.90 -4.81 2.31
CA TYR A 35 -11.48 -4.65 2.55
C TYR A 35 -11.19 -4.06 3.94
N TYR A 36 -11.85 -2.94 4.30
CA TYR A 36 -11.66 -2.29 5.60
C TYR A 36 -12.25 -3.07 6.78
N SER A 37 -13.15 -4.02 6.52
CA SER A 37 -13.64 -4.99 7.51
C SER A 37 -12.87 -6.31 7.49
N GLU A 38 -11.73 -6.37 6.79
CA GLU A 38 -10.83 -7.54 6.74
C GLU A 38 -11.49 -8.82 6.16
N GLN A 39 -12.62 -8.70 5.46
CA GLN A 39 -13.21 -9.81 4.70
C GLN A 39 -12.41 -10.11 3.43
N ILE A 40 -11.81 -9.08 2.84
CA ILE A 40 -10.81 -9.19 1.77
C ILE A 40 -9.48 -8.79 2.38
N VAL A 41 -8.57 -9.76 2.47
CA VAL A 41 -7.16 -9.51 2.78
C VAL A 41 -6.35 -9.91 1.55
N LEU A 42 -5.50 -9.00 1.09
CA LEU A 42 -4.51 -9.30 0.06
C LEU A 42 -3.22 -9.71 0.75
N ASP A 43 -2.57 -10.74 0.24
CA ASP A 43 -1.31 -11.26 0.77
C ASP A 43 -0.27 -11.46 -0.33
N ALA A 44 0.80 -12.19 -0.01
CA ALA A 44 1.90 -12.44 -0.92
C ALA A 44 1.48 -13.19 -2.21
N GLU A 45 0.39 -13.96 -2.18
CA GLU A 45 -0.14 -14.65 -3.37
C GLU A 45 -0.74 -13.65 -4.37
N ASP A 46 -1.15 -12.47 -3.91
CA ASP A 46 -1.73 -11.40 -4.72
C ASP A 46 -0.69 -10.44 -5.33
N MET A 47 0.62 -10.69 -5.14
CA MET A 47 1.69 -9.83 -5.65
C MET A 47 1.69 -9.75 -7.18
N LYS A 48 1.72 -8.52 -7.72
CA LYS A 48 1.84 -8.25 -9.17
C LYS A 48 3.15 -7.59 -9.55
N GLY A 49 3.81 -6.91 -8.62
CA GLY A 49 5.06 -6.23 -8.91
C GLY A 49 5.77 -5.79 -7.66
N VAL A 50 7.08 -5.61 -7.81
CA VAL A 50 7.97 -5.06 -6.81
C VAL A 50 8.91 -4.07 -7.49
N ASP A 51 9.14 -2.93 -6.84
CA ASP A 51 10.09 -1.91 -7.26
C ASP A 51 11.14 -1.66 -6.16
N PHE A 52 12.35 -1.34 -6.60
CA PHE A 52 13.51 -1.12 -5.72
C PHE A 52 14.16 0.21 -6.08
N SER A 53 14.22 1.13 -5.13
CA SER A 53 14.80 2.45 -5.32
C SER A 53 15.64 2.85 -4.11
N PRO A 54 16.66 3.72 -4.27
CA PRO A 54 17.29 4.36 -3.12
C PRO A 54 16.24 5.10 -2.30
N TYR A 55 16.24 4.94 -0.98
CA TYR A 55 15.31 5.67 -0.13
C TYR A 55 15.64 7.17 -0.12
N SER A 56 14.60 8.00 -0.20
CA SER A 56 14.72 9.46 -0.05
C SER A 56 13.52 10.02 0.72
N GLU A 57 13.80 10.70 1.84
CA GLU A 57 12.79 11.36 2.69
C GLU A 57 11.99 12.44 1.93
N GLU A 58 12.55 12.99 0.86
CA GLU A 58 11.91 14.03 0.05
C GLU A 58 10.69 13.51 -0.72
N GLN A 59 10.63 12.20 -0.99
CA GLN A 59 9.57 11.54 -1.76
C GLN A 59 8.31 11.20 -0.95
N LEU A 60 8.32 11.43 0.38
CA LEU A 60 7.14 11.19 1.20
C LEU A 60 6.02 12.19 0.88
N PRO A 61 4.75 11.75 0.79
CA PRO A 61 3.63 12.68 0.77
C PRO A 61 3.65 13.52 2.06
N SER A 62 3.28 14.80 1.95
CA SER A 62 3.38 15.77 3.05
C SER A 62 2.63 15.34 4.32
N SER A 63 1.58 14.54 4.18
CA SER A 63 0.81 13.95 5.28
C SER A 63 1.60 12.96 6.15
N LEU A 64 2.72 12.42 5.66
CA LEU A 64 3.60 11.52 6.40
C LEU A 64 4.88 12.21 6.91
N LYS A 65 5.14 13.47 6.50
CA LYS A 65 6.35 14.22 6.88
C LYS A 65 6.30 14.80 8.30
N GLU A 66 5.10 15.09 8.82
CA GLU A 66 4.93 15.54 10.22
C GLU A 66 4.66 14.34 11.12
N ASN A 67 5.72 13.66 11.57
CA ASN A 67 5.78 12.94 12.86
C ASN A 67 7.24 12.61 13.30
N GLY A 68 8.27 13.17 12.64
CA GLY A 68 9.66 13.13 13.09
C GLY A 68 9.87 14.00 14.32
N GLY A 69 9.29 13.57 15.44
CA GLY A 69 9.38 14.21 16.74
C GLY A 69 10.83 14.50 17.11
N LYS A 70 11.06 15.72 17.59
CA LYS A 70 12.21 16.09 18.40
C LYS A 70 12.40 15.07 19.52
N THR A 71 13.30 14.12 19.35
CA THR A 71 14.03 13.54 20.48
C THR A 71 15.38 14.21 20.54
N ARG A 72 15.59 14.86 21.69
CA ARG A 72 16.82 15.55 22.09
C ARG A 72 18.04 14.64 22.03
#